data_AF-A0A9E0WEW7-F1
#
_entry.id   AF-A0A9E0WEW7-F1
#
_cell.length_a   1.000
_cell.length_b   1.000
_cell.length_c   1.000
_cell.angle_alpha   90.00
_cell.angle_beta   90.00
_cell.angle_gamma   90.00
#
_symmetry.space_group_name_H-M   'P 1'
#
loop_
_entity.id
_entity.type
_entity.pdbx_description
1 polymer ?
#
loop_
_entity_poly.entity_id
_entity_poly.type
_entity_poly.pdbx_seq_one_letter_code
_entity_poly.pdbx_strand_id
1 'polypeptide(L)' 'MKTAAELQALIELEPADNQRFIGQNYQAPWKRLFGGQALAQSLYAAYQLSIIH' A
#
# COMPACT_ATOMS: atom_id res chain seq x y z
N MET A 1 -3.61 -6.83 11.82
CA MET A 1 -3.47 -5.39 12.13
C MET A 1 -3.68 -5.16 13.61
N LYS A 2 -2.59 -5.28 14.37
CA LYS A 2 -2.53 -5.08 15.82
C LYS A 2 -1.59 -3.96 16.23
N THR A 3 -0.69 -3.54 15.32
CA THR A 3 0.33 -2.52 15.58
C THR A 3 0.45 -1.54 14.41
N ALA A 4 1.02 -0.36 14.67
CA ALA A 4 1.33 0.61 13.63
C ALA A 4 2.36 0.07 12.61
N ALA A 5 3.30 -0.78 13.05
CA ALA A 5 4.30 -1.40 12.17
C ALA A 5 3.66 -2.35 11.14
N GLU A 6 2.63 -3.11 11.53
CA GLU A 6 1.87 -3.95 10.59
C GLU A 6 1.14 -3.12 9.53
N LEU A 7 0.61 -1.96 9.91
CA LEU A 7 -0.04 -1.04 8.96
C LEU A 7 1.00 -0.42 8.02
N GLN A 8 2.15 0.00 8.54
CA GLN A 8 3.23 0.55 7.75
C GLN A 8 3.70 -0.46 6.69
N ALA A 9 3.97 -1.70 7.09
CA ALA A 9 4.37 -2.78 6.17
C ALA A 9 3.31 -3.07 5.09
N LEU A 10 2.02 -2.81 5.38
CA LEU A 10 0.94 -2.97 4.41
C LEU A 10 0.86 -1.81 3.40
N ILE A 11 1.24 -0.60 3.82
CA ILE A 11 1.23 0.60 2.98
C ILE A 11 2.44 0.63 2.06
N GLU A 12 3.59 0.14 2.53
CA GLU A 12 4.80 0.01 1.73
C GLU A 12 4.54 -0.93 0.54
N LEU A 13 4.79 -0.40 -0.67
CA LEU A 13 4.57 -1.12 -1.91
C LEU A 13 5.88 -1.56 -2.53
N GLU A 14 5.89 -2.77 -3.09
CA GLU A 14 7.03 -3.27 -3.85
C GLU A 14 7.01 -2.67 -5.27
N PRO A 15 8.08 -2.00 -5.73
CA PRO A 15 8.15 -1.50 -7.09
C PRO A 15 8.28 -2.67 -8.07
N ALA A 16 7.36 -2.75 -9.02
CA ALA A 16 7.38 -3.74 -10.09
C ALA A 16 7.92 -3.19 -11.42
N ASP A 17 7.78 -1.89 -11.65
CA ASP A 17 8.24 -1.20 -12.87
C ASP A 17 8.30 0.32 -12.62
N ASN A 18 8.77 1.09 -13.59
CA ASN A 18 8.95 2.56 -13.50
C ASN A 18 7.69 3.33 -13.05
N GLN A 19 6.48 2.77 -13.21
CA GLN A 19 5.21 3.38 -12.82
C GLN A 19 4.24 2.39 -12.17
N ARG A 20 4.72 1.21 -11.75
CA ARG A 20 3.86 0.14 -11.21
C ARG A 20 4.38 -0.32 -9.87
N PHE A 21 3.46 -0.45 -8.92
CA PHE A 21 3.74 -0.89 -7.56
C PHE A 21 2.76 -2.00 -7.16
N ILE A 22 3.24 -2.98 -6.42
CA ILE A 22 2.47 -4.13 -5.95
C ILE A 22 2.27 -3.99 -4.44
N GLY A 23 1.01 -3.94 -4.02
CA GLY A 23 0.62 -3.86 -2.62
C GLY A 23 0.12 -5.19 -2.08
N GLN A 24 0.39 -5.45 -0.80
CA GLN A 24 -0.17 -6.60 -0.11
C GLN A 24 -1.62 -6.32 0.31
N ASN A 25 -2.47 -7.33 0.26
CA ASN A 25 -3.85 -7.25 0.76
C ASN A 25 -3.92 -7.82 2.19
N TYR A 26 -4.46 -7.05 3.13
CA TYR A 26 -4.71 -7.58 4.46
C TYR A 26 -5.93 -8.50 4.41
N GLN A 27 -5.72 -9.79 4.65
CA GLN A 27 -6.80 -10.77 4.68
C GLN A 27 -7.62 -10.60 5.95
N ALA A 28 -8.55 -9.65 5.90
CA ALA A 28 -9.52 -9.49 6.95
C ALA A 28 -10.56 -10.62 6.93
N PRO A 29 -11.15 -10.97 8.08
CA PRO A 29 -12.15 -12.06 8.18
C PRO A 29 -13.37 -11.87 7.25
N TRP A 30 -13.70 -10.62 6.92
CA TRP A 30 -14.81 -10.27 6.01
C TRP A 30 -14.40 -10.24 4.52
N LYS A 31 -13.21 -10.76 4.16
CA LYS A 31 -12.69 -10.93 2.78
C LYS A 31 -12.76 -9.68 1.89
N ARG A 32 -12.86 -8.49 2.46
CA ARG A 32 -13.03 -7.22 1.74
C ARG A 32 -11.83 -6.33 1.99
N LEU A 33 -11.31 -5.76 0.91
CA LEU A 33 -10.28 -4.73 0.94
C LEU A 33 -10.84 -3.49 1.63
N PHE A 34 -10.07 -2.92 2.55
CA PHE A 34 -10.43 -1.65 3.18
C PHE A 34 -10.19 -0.49 2.23
N GLY A 35 -11.17 0.40 2.08
CA GLY A 35 -11.01 1.60 1.25
C GLY A 35 -9.84 2.48 1.72
N GLY A 36 -9.63 2.61 3.03
CA GLY A 36 -8.51 3.34 3.60
C GLY A 36 -7.14 2.73 3.26
N GLN A 37 -7.06 1.40 3.15
CA GLN A 37 -5.84 0.72 2.70
C GLN A 37 -5.55 1.05 1.24
N ALA A 38 -6.54 0.92 0.36
CA ALA A 38 -6.37 1.22 -1.06
C ALA A 38 -5.96 2.69 -1.29
N LEU A 39 -6.53 3.61 -0.51
CA LEU A 39 -6.19 5.03 -0.56
C LEU A 39 -4.74 5.28 -0.12
N ALA A 40 -4.32 4.72 1.02
CA ALA A 40 -2.97 4.89 1.55
C ALA A 40 -1.91 4.32 0.60
N GLN A 41 -2.15 3.14 0.03
CA GLN A 41 -1.30 2.53 -0.98
C GLN A 41 -1.22 3.37 -2.25
N SER A 42 -2.34 3.90 -2.75
CA SER A 42 -2.36 4.79 -3.91
C SER A 42 -1.55 6.07 -3.69
N LEU A 43 -1.68 6.68 -2.50
CA LEU A 43 -0.94 7.88 -2.13
C LEU A 43 0.57 7.59 -2.03
N TYR A 44 0.95 6.44 -1.44
CA TYR A 44 2.33 6.02 -1.34
C TYR A 44 2.98 5.85 -2.72
N ALA A 45 2.29 5.18 -3.65
CA ALA A 45 2.76 5.04 -5.04
C ALA A 45 2.96 6.40 -5.72
N ALA A 46 2.01 7.32 -5.58
CA ALA A 46 2.11 8.66 -6.15
C ALA A 46 3.28 9.46 -5.57
N TYR A 47 3.50 9.35 -4.25
CA TYR A 47 4.62 9.99 -3.57
C TYR A 47 5.97 9.45 -4.06
N GLN A 48 6.11 8.12 -4.18
CA GLN A 48 7.32 7.49 -4.69
C GLN A 48 7.63 7.94 -6.13
N LEU A 49 6.62 8.05 -7.00
CA LEU A 49 6.80 8.54 -8.37
C LEU A 49 7.22 10.01 -8.42
N SER A 50 6.68 10.83 -7.51
CA SER A 50 7.00 12.26 -7.43
C SER A 50 8.45 12.55 -7.01
N ILE A 51 9.12 11.61 -6.33
CA ILE A 51 10.51 11.78 -5.86
C ILE A 51 11.54 11.38 -6.93
N ILE A 52 11.12 10.68 -7.99
CA ILE A 52 12.00 10.18 -9.05
C ILE A 52 12.23 11.23 -10.17
N HIS A 53 11.62 12.43 -10.08
CA HIS A 53 11.89 13.58 -10.98
C HIS A 53 12.84 14.59 -10.33
#